data_AF-A0A960XI69-F1
#
_entry.id   AF-A0A960XI69-F1
#
_cell.length_a   1.000
_cell.length_b   1.000
_cell.length_c   1.000
_cell.angle_alpha   90.00
_cell.angle_beta   90.00
_cell.angle_gamma   90.00
#
_symmetry.space_group_name_H-M   'P 1'
#
loop_
_entity.id
_entity.type
_entity.pdbx_description
1 polymer ?
#
loop_
_entity_poly.entity_id
_entity_poly.type
_entity_poly.pdbx_seq_one_letter_code
_entity_poly.pdbx_strand_id
1 'polypeptide(L)'
;MKYSRAARQTPFLVFFMVTTSLLSAQGDLRPLGVFDHHQDVGGPAIAGAASYDPALQTYRMSAAGANMWAEEDQFHFAWKKIQGDFILSCTV
;
A
#
# COMPACT_ATOMS: atom_id res chain seq x y z
N MET A 1 62.75 -31.37 5.89
CA MET A 1 62.17 -32.20 6.96
C MET A 1 60.68 -31.86 7.02
N LYS A 2 59.84 -32.73 6.45
CA LYS A 2 58.39 -32.51 6.26
C LYS A 2 57.65 -32.89 7.56
N TYR A 3 56.86 -31.99 8.13
CA TYR A 3 55.85 -32.34 9.12
C TYR A 3 54.48 -31.80 8.67
N SER A 4 53.65 -32.74 8.22
CA SER A 4 52.23 -32.60 7.90
C SER A 4 51.41 -32.92 9.14
N ARG A 5 50.48 -32.04 9.55
CA ARG A 5 49.31 -32.37 10.38
C ARG A 5 48.12 -31.46 10.07
N ALA A 6 47.11 -32.11 9.49
CA ALA A 6 45.66 -32.02 9.71
C ALA A 6 44.98 -30.68 10.10
N ALA A 7 44.06 -30.28 9.22
CA ALA A 7 42.68 -29.86 9.48
C ALA A 7 42.39 -28.95 10.69
N ARG A 8 42.09 -27.68 10.39
CA ARG A 8 41.22 -26.84 11.23
C ARG A 8 40.14 -26.22 10.35
N GLN A 9 38.92 -26.70 10.51
CA GLN A 9 37.73 -26.10 9.95
C GLN A 9 37.43 -24.80 10.71
N THR A 10 37.23 -23.69 10.01
CA THR A 10 36.55 -22.49 10.54
C THR A 10 35.63 -21.91 9.46
N PRO A 11 34.48 -21.38 9.86
CA PRO A 11 33.21 -21.66 9.19
C PRO A 11 32.88 -20.70 8.04
N PHE A 12 32.07 -21.23 7.13
CA PHE A 12 31.19 -20.53 6.20
C PHE A 12 30.63 -19.24 6.83
N LEU A 13 31.10 -18.07 6.40
CA LEU A 13 30.37 -16.82 6.61
C LEU A 13 29.32 -16.72 5.50
N VAL A 14 28.19 -17.38 5.70
CA VAL A 14 26.95 -17.12 4.97
C VAL A 14 26.50 -15.73 5.38
N PHE A 15 26.83 -14.71 4.58
CA PHE A 15 26.16 -13.42 4.71
C PHE A 15 24.78 -13.57 4.06
N PHE A 16 23.83 -13.95 4.90
CA PHE A 16 22.42 -14.14 4.58
C PHE A 16 21.86 -12.82 4.02
N MET A 17 21.59 -12.82 2.71
CA MET A 17 20.98 -11.73 1.96
C MET A 17 19.52 -11.57 2.44
N VAL A 18 19.30 -10.78 3.49
CA VAL A 18 17.96 -10.35 3.90
C VAL A 18 17.57 -9.16 3.03
N THR A 19 17.10 -9.44 1.82
CA THR A 19 16.24 -8.48 1.12
C THR A 19 14.85 -8.62 1.75
N THR A 20 14.61 -7.88 2.84
CA THR A 20 13.25 -7.65 3.31
C THR A 20 12.54 -6.85 2.22
N SER A 21 11.83 -7.54 1.34
CA SER A 21 10.85 -6.91 0.47
C SER A 21 9.79 -6.30 1.37
N LEU A 22 9.90 -5.00 1.65
CA LEU A 22 8.77 -4.21 2.12
C LEU A 22 7.71 -4.37 1.04
N LEU A 23 6.72 -5.22 1.32
CA LEU A 23 5.49 -5.26 0.54
C LEU A 23 4.81 -3.91 0.82
N SER A 24 5.26 -2.89 0.10
CA SER A 24 4.49 -1.66 0.01
C SER A 24 3.17 -2.11 -0.58
N ALA A 25 2.09 -1.94 0.19
CA ALA A 25 0.75 -1.88 -0.34
C ALA A 25 0.74 -0.69 -1.30
N GLN A 26 1.26 -0.89 -2.51
CA GLN A 26 1.17 0.07 -3.58
C GLN A 26 -0.33 0.12 -3.87
N GLY A 27 -0.97 1.20 -3.42
CA GLY A 27 -2.37 1.46 -3.72
C GLY A 27 -2.59 1.19 -5.20
N ASP A 28 -3.60 0.39 -5.51
CA ASP A 28 -3.85 -0.02 -6.88
C ASP A 28 -4.14 1.26 -7.68
N LEU A 29 -3.15 1.76 -8.43
CA LEU A 29 -3.28 2.97 -9.26
C LEU A 29 -4.17 2.69 -10.49
N ARG A 30 -5.12 1.78 -10.36
CA ARG A 30 -6.12 1.50 -11.37
C ARG A 30 -7.28 2.48 -11.19
N PRO A 31 -7.88 2.92 -12.31
CA PRO A 31 -9.14 3.64 -12.26
C PRO A 31 -10.21 2.84 -11.52
N LEU A 32 -11.02 3.54 -10.74
CA LEU A 32 -12.14 2.98 -10.00
C LEU A 32 -13.42 3.69 -10.44
N GLY A 33 -14.13 3.09 -11.41
CA GLY A 33 -15.32 3.68 -11.99
C GLY A 33 -15.00 5.05 -12.60
N VAL A 34 -15.57 6.12 -12.05
CA VAL A 34 -15.24 7.47 -12.46
C VAL A 34 -13.90 7.94 -11.88
N PHE A 35 -13.43 7.44 -10.74
CA PHE A 35 -12.19 7.94 -10.13
C PHE A 35 -10.95 7.49 -10.88
N ASP A 36 -9.95 8.38 -10.98
CA ASP A 36 -8.70 8.11 -11.68
C ASP A 36 -7.86 7.07 -10.92
N HIS A 37 -7.87 7.16 -9.59
CA HIS A 37 -7.10 6.31 -8.69
C HIS A 37 -7.73 6.26 -7.29
N HIS A 38 -7.26 5.31 -6.48
CA HIS A 38 -7.54 5.23 -5.06
C HIS A 38 -6.36 4.64 -4.27
N GLN A 39 -6.13 5.10 -3.03
CA GLN A 39 -5.02 4.63 -2.19
C GLN A 39 -5.19 5.02 -0.71
N ASP A 40 -4.40 4.39 0.14
CA ASP A 40 -4.26 4.80 1.53
C ASP A 40 -3.36 6.04 1.67
N VAL A 41 -3.75 6.96 2.54
CA VAL A 41 -2.99 8.15 2.98
C VAL A 41 -2.48 7.91 4.39
N GLY A 42 -1.25 8.32 4.69
CA GLY A 42 -0.67 8.29 6.06
C GLY A 42 -0.29 6.92 6.61
N GLY A 43 -0.44 5.84 5.84
CA GLY A 43 -0.04 4.49 6.25
C GLY A 43 -0.87 3.93 7.42
N PRO A 44 -2.21 3.81 7.27
CA PRO A 44 -3.05 3.21 8.29
C PRO A 44 -2.62 1.79 8.62
N ALA A 45 -2.79 1.39 9.89
CA ALA A 45 -2.44 0.05 10.34
C ALA A 45 -3.25 -1.07 9.64
N ILE A 46 -4.46 -0.74 9.19
CA ILE A 46 -5.31 -1.62 8.39
C ILE A 46 -5.49 -0.96 7.02
N ALA A 47 -5.09 -1.68 5.97
CA ALA A 47 -5.20 -1.18 4.61
C ALA A 47 -6.67 -0.96 4.23
N GLY A 48 -6.93 0.16 3.55
CA GLY A 48 -8.23 0.44 2.97
C GLY A 48 -8.47 -0.36 1.69
N ALA A 49 -9.71 -0.36 1.23
CA ALA A 49 -10.09 -0.98 -0.03
C ALA A 49 -11.25 -0.23 -0.67
N ALA A 50 -11.31 -0.29 -2.00
CA ALA A 50 -12.42 0.25 -2.76
C ALA A 50 -12.78 -0.67 -3.94
N SER A 51 -14.06 -0.74 -4.26
CA SER A 51 -14.60 -1.48 -5.40
C SER A 51 -15.77 -0.72 -6.00
N TYR A 52 -15.97 -0.91 -7.30
CA TYR A 52 -17.06 -0.29 -8.05
C TYR A 52 -17.87 -1.36 -8.77
N ASP A 53 -19.17 -1.38 -8.53
CA ASP A 53 -20.12 -2.18 -9.28
C ASP A 53 -20.74 -1.32 -10.40
N PRO A 54 -20.40 -1.58 -11.68
CA PRO A 54 -20.94 -0.81 -12.80
C PRO A 54 -22.42 -1.09 -13.10
N ALA A 55 -22.97 -2.24 -12.69
CA ALA A 55 -24.37 -2.57 -12.89
C ALA A 55 -25.27 -1.82 -11.90
N LEU A 56 -24.79 -1.66 -10.66
CA LEU A 56 -25.51 -0.93 -9.60
C LEU A 56 -25.05 0.53 -9.46
N GLN A 57 -24.03 0.93 -10.21
CA GLN A 57 -23.35 2.24 -10.10
C GLN A 57 -22.96 2.59 -8.65
N THR A 58 -22.56 1.58 -7.87
CA THR A 58 -22.32 1.69 -6.43
C THR A 58 -20.84 1.52 -6.12
N TYR A 59 -20.32 2.39 -5.27
CA TYR A 59 -18.97 2.26 -4.71
C TYR A 59 -19.06 1.65 -3.32
N ARG A 60 -18.21 0.65 -3.05
CA ARG A 60 -18.00 0.12 -1.70
C ARG A 60 -16.58 0.43 -1.27
N MET A 61 -16.46 1.14 -0.15
CA MET A 61 -15.18 1.58 0.41
C MET A 61 -15.05 1.14 1.87
N SER A 62 -13.86 0.70 2.24
CA SER A 62 -13.47 0.49 3.63
C SER A 62 -12.18 1.25 3.90
N ALA A 63 -12.09 1.87 5.08
CA ALA A 63 -10.92 2.62 5.52
C ALA A 63 -10.70 2.40 7.01
N ALA A 64 -9.48 2.66 7.45
CA ALA A 64 -9.08 2.74 8.84
C ALA A 64 -8.04 3.85 9.00
N GLY A 65 -7.69 4.16 10.24
CA GLY A 65 -6.65 5.14 10.56
C GLY A 65 -7.09 6.18 11.58
N ALA A 66 -6.18 7.10 11.87
CA ALA A 66 -6.45 8.35 12.56
C ALA A 66 -7.48 9.20 11.80
N ASN A 67 -8.11 10.13 12.52
CA ASN A 67 -8.99 11.10 11.89
C ASN A 67 -8.20 12.09 11.00
N MET A 68 -8.90 13.03 10.35
CA MET A 68 -8.29 14.04 9.47
C MET A 68 -8.02 15.38 10.19
N TRP A 69 -7.79 15.33 11.49
CA TRP A 69 -7.51 16.49 12.33
C TRP A 69 -6.14 16.30 13.01
N ALA A 70 -5.49 17.41 13.34
CA ALA A 70 -4.16 17.46 13.99
C ALA A 70 -2.98 17.05 13.08
N GLU A 71 -2.01 16.29 13.60
CA GLU A 71 -0.66 16.15 13.00
C GLU A 71 -0.55 15.03 11.95
N GLU A 72 -1.40 14.00 12.03
CA GLU A 72 -1.33 12.83 11.16
C GLU A 72 -2.72 12.44 10.65
N ASP A 73 -2.88 12.38 9.31
CA ASP A 73 -4.10 11.92 8.68
C ASP A 73 -3.92 10.50 8.14
N GLN A 74 -4.85 9.59 8.45
CA GLN A 74 -4.83 8.24 7.90
C GLN A 74 -6.21 7.80 7.41
N PHE A 75 -6.34 7.55 6.11
CA PHE A 75 -7.62 7.19 5.49
C PHE A 75 -7.42 6.56 4.10
N HIS A 76 -8.48 5.97 3.53
CA HIS A 76 -8.51 5.53 2.13
C HIS A 76 -9.19 6.57 1.26
N PHE A 77 -8.55 6.98 0.16
CA PHE A 77 -9.01 8.07 -0.68
C PHE A 77 -9.17 7.61 -2.13
N ALA A 78 -10.31 7.93 -2.76
CA ALA A 78 -10.54 7.77 -4.20
C ALA A 78 -10.73 9.16 -4.82
N TRP A 79 -10.05 9.46 -5.93
CA TRP A 79 -10.04 10.83 -6.48
C TRP A 79 -10.06 10.88 -8.01
N LYS A 80 -10.57 12.01 -8.50
CA LYS A 80 -10.42 12.49 -9.87
C LYS A 80 -10.04 13.96 -9.83
N LYS A 81 -9.14 14.40 -10.70
CA LYS A 81 -8.88 15.83 -10.91
C LYS A 81 -9.89 16.41 -11.90
N ILE A 82 -10.63 17.45 -11.48
CA ILE A 82 -11.64 18.14 -12.30
C ILE A 82 -11.31 19.64 -12.28
N GLN A 83 -11.45 20.31 -13.42
CA GLN A 83 -11.25 21.76 -13.56
C GLN A 83 -12.51 22.41 -14.14
N GLY A 84 -12.86 23.60 -13.63
CA GLY A 84 -14.07 24.34 -14.01
C GLY A 84 -15.23 24.06 -13.07
N ASP A 85 -16.44 24.42 -13.50
CA ASP A 85 -17.67 24.23 -12.72
C ASP A 85 -18.19 22.81 -12.89
N PHE A 86 -18.58 22.17 -11.78
CA PHE A 86 -19.13 20.81 -11.79
C PHE A 86 -20.15 20.60 -10.67
N ILE A 87 -21.00 19.59 -10.84
CA ILE A 87 -21.92 19.10 -9.84
C ILE A 87 -21.51 17.68 -9.46
N LEU A 88 -21.37 17.43 -8.17
CA LEU A 88 -21.22 16.09 -7.61
C LEU A 88 -22.50 15.70 -6.88
N SER A 89 -23.07 14.56 -7.23
CA SER A 89 -24.25 13.99 -6.58
C SER A 89 -24.01 12.52 -6.27
N CYS A 90 -24.47 12.07 -5.11
CA CYS A 90 -24.41 10.68 -4.69
C CYS A 90 -25.53 10.35 -3.71
N THR A 91 -25.72 9.07 -3.43
CA THR A 91 -26.58 8.55 -2.36
C THR A 91 -25.77 7.57 -1.54
N VAL A 92 -26.04 7.51 -0.23
CA VAL A 92 -25.33 6.68 0.75
C VAL A 92 -26.26 5.64 1.33
#